data_AF-A0A7S2QCA3-F1
#
_entry.id   AF-A0A7S2QCA3-F1
#
_cell.length_a   1.000
_cell.length_b   1.000
_cell.length_c   1.000
_cell.angle_alpha   90.00
_cell.angle_beta   90.00
_cell.angle_gamma   90.00
#
_symmetry.space_group_name_H-M   'P 1'
#
loop_
_entity.id
_entity.type
_entity.pdbx_description
1 polymer ?
#
loop_
_entity_poly.entity_id
_entity_poly.type
_entity_poly.pdbx_seq_one_letter_code
_entity_poly.pdbx_strand_id
1 'polypeptide(L)'
;MAASRKASKQGPGRCGMVGDNAYHDDVWGTPVHDSKELFTVLSLVSQQGTLNWWCVWSKRDAYARVFHNFELRKVARMTDIDVDGVYGDQGNGVIHHRGKLLALRDNARVFERIEDQHPGGLAGYLWSFVPRKSPLCRPFPYSPRNPYMRGTLWAMDGGSCVSVALATELKQQGLSHIGPTLFQSFLLQVGILNGHEPGCWKNRRRAARRDEKDRIVREAKACLRDRAAPFSDQQSAQSSSAGRKMRGQVKTLQANVSPIAVRKRPAGRIS
;
A
#
# COMPACT_ATOMS: atom_id res chain seq x y z
N MET A 1 58.02 8.24 7.63
CA MET A 1 57.08 8.32 8.78
C MET A 1 55.73 7.78 8.33
N ALA A 2 55.37 6.57 8.77
CA ALA A 2 54.08 5.96 8.45
C ALA A 2 53.01 6.54 9.39
N ALA A 3 52.07 7.31 8.84
CA ALA A 3 50.93 7.82 9.58
C ALA A 3 50.00 6.66 9.94
N SER A 4 50.03 6.27 11.22
CA SER A 4 49.12 5.32 11.83
C SER A 4 47.67 5.82 11.66
N ARG A 5 46.89 5.14 10.81
CA ARG A 5 45.43 5.31 10.77
C ARG A 5 44.87 4.74 12.07
N LYS A 6 44.62 5.61 13.05
CA LYS A 6 43.76 5.28 14.19
C LYS A 6 42.39 4.88 13.64
N ALA A 7 42.10 3.58 13.63
CA ALA A 7 40.75 3.08 13.44
C ALA A 7 39.87 3.69 14.55
N SER A 8 38.90 4.53 14.18
CA SER A 8 37.93 5.06 15.13
C SER A 8 37.08 3.90 15.64
N LYS A 9 37.08 3.70 16.96
CA LYS A 9 36.19 2.76 17.67
C LYS A 9 34.75 3.31 17.72
N GLN A 10 34.17 3.65 16.58
CA GLN A 10 32.74 3.86 16.49
C GLN A 10 32.12 2.50 16.14
N GLY A 11 31.13 2.07 16.90
CA GLY A 11 30.34 0.87 16.56
C GLY A 11 29.79 0.95 15.13
N PRO A 12 29.26 -0.16 14.59
CA PRO A 12 28.75 -0.21 13.22
C PRO A 12 27.90 1.03 12.92
N GLY A 13 28.28 1.82 11.91
CA GLY A 13 27.59 3.07 11.60
C GLY A 13 26.11 2.84 11.37
N ARG A 14 25.23 3.73 11.85
CA ARG A 14 23.80 3.73 11.57
C ARG A 14 23.46 4.85 10.59
N CYS A 15 22.30 4.75 9.92
CA CYS A 15 21.82 5.84 9.08
C CYS A 15 21.41 7.04 9.94
N GLY A 16 21.76 8.26 9.54
CA GLY A 16 21.42 9.45 10.29
C GLY A 16 19.93 9.81 10.22
N MET A 17 19.22 9.35 9.18
CA MET A 17 17.86 9.82 8.88
C MET A 17 16.72 9.04 9.58
N VAL A 18 16.99 7.88 10.19
CA VAL A 18 15.91 7.02 10.75
C VAL A 18 15.48 7.45 12.16
N GLY A 19 16.32 8.23 12.85
CA GLY A 19 15.99 8.90 14.12
C GLY A 19 15.94 8.00 15.35
N ASP A 20 15.61 6.72 15.21
CA ASP A 20 15.56 5.73 16.29
C ASP A 20 16.39 4.48 15.94
N ASN A 21 17.22 4.06 16.90
CA ASN A 21 18.20 3.01 16.67
C ASN A 21 17.55 1.62 16.62
N ALA A 22 16.56 1.32 17.46
CA ALA A 22 15.93 0.00 17.50
C ALA A 22 15.09 -0.24 16.23
N TYR A 23 14.28 0.74 15.83
CA TYR A 23 13.54 0.68 14.58
C TYR A 23 14.48 0.59 13.37
N HIS A 24 15.58 1.35 13.34
CA HIS A 24 16.58 1.22 12.29
C HIS A 24 17.17 -0.20 12.24
N ASP A 25 17.58 -0.72 13.40
CA ASP A 25 18.35 -1.95 13.50
C ASP A 25 17.47 -3.18 13.19
N ASP A 26 16.26 -3.24 13.72
CA ASP A 26 15.42 -4.43 13.68
C ASP A 26 14.40 -4.40 12.54
N VAL A 27 13.83 -3.24 12.24
CA VAL A 27 12.66 -3.13 11.34
C VAL A 27 13.03 -2.53 9.99
N TRP A 28 13.55 -1.30 9.97
CA TRP A 28 13.71 -0.53 8.75
C TRP A 28 14.68 -1.16 7.77
N GLY A 29 14.24 -1.36 6.52
CA GLY A 29 15.07 -1.92 5.46
C GLY A 29 15.27 -3.44 5.56
N THR A 30 14.65 -4.10 6.54
CA THR A 30 14.64 -5.56 6.64
C THR A 30 13.63 -6.12 5.61
N PRO A 31 14.04 -7.07 4.73
CA PRO A 31 13.13 -7.65 3.75
C PRO A 31 11.93 -8.35 4.40
N VAL A 32 10.72 -7.87 4.08
CA VAL A 32 9.45 -8.46 4.54
C VAL A 32 8.80 -9.23 3.41
N HIS A 33 8.54 -10.53 3.63
CA HIS A 33 7.90 -11.41 2.64
C HIS A 33 6.51 -11.89 3.06
N ASP A 34 6.01 -11.47 4.22
CA ASP A 34 4.66 -11.78 4.70
C ASP A 34 3.64 -10.73 4.20
N SER A 35 2.56 -11.17 3.57
CA SER A 35 1.53 -10.27 3.01
C SER A 35 0.86 -9.41 4.08
N LYS A 36 0.60 -9.96 5.28
CA LYS A 36 -0.07 -9.23 6.36
C LYS A 36 0.83 -8.14 6.92
N GLU A 37 2.13 -8.42 7.09
CA GLU A 37 3.10 -7.42 7.53
C GLU A 37 3.28 -6.31 6.47
N LEU A 38 3.36 -6.67 5.19
CA LEU A 38 3.39 -5.69 4.09
C LEU A 38 2.14 -4.79 4.09
N PHE A 39 0.95 -5.39 4.26
CA PHE A 39 -0.30 -4.64 4.36
C PHE A 39 -0.34 -3.74 5.62
N THR A 40 0.20 -4.22 6.74
CA THR A 40 0.32 -3.44 7.98
C THR A 40 1.14 -2.17 7.75
N VAL A 41 2.33 -2.29 7.15
CA VAL A 41 3.20 -1.15 6.90
C VAL A 41 2.58 -0.21 5.86
N LEU A 42 1.98 -0.72 4.78
CA LEU A 42 1.24 0.10 3.80
C LEU A 42 0.11 0.90 4.45
N SER A 43 -0.64 0.24 5.34
CA SER A 43 -1.73 0.86 6.09
C SER A 43 -1.20 2.02 6.92
N LEU A 44 -0.12 1.83 7.69
CA LEU A 44 0.50 2.90 8.48
C LEU A 44 1.04 4.03 7.59
N VAL A 45 1.74 3.71 6.50
CA VAL A 45 2.27 4.72 5.56
C VAL A 45 1.16 5.60 4.98
N SER A 46 -0.02 5.04 4.69
CA SER A 46 -1.17 5.84 4.22
C SER A 46 -1.66 6.88 5.24
N GLN A 47 -1.37 6.67 6.52
CA GLN A 47 -1.76 7.58 7.60
C GLN A 47 -0.75 8.71 7.82
N GLN A 48 0.47 8.60 7.30
CA GLN A 48 1.55 9.55 7.54
C GLN A 48 1.22 10.95 7.03
N GLY A 49 0.88 11.11 5.75
CA GLY A 49 0.74 12.45 5.15
C GLY A 49 1.99 13.30 5.42
N THR A 50 1.81 14.47 6.05
CA THR A 50 2.91 15.37 6.46
C THR A 50 3.48 15.11 7.85
N LEU A 51 2.97 14.10 8.57
CA LEU A 51 3.43 13.77 9.91
C LEU A 51 4.81 13.12 9.88
N ASN A 52 5.55 13.28 10.98
CA ASN A 52 6.73 12.47 11.24
C ASN A 52 6.32 11.00 11.30
N TRP A 53 7.11 10.11 10.67
CA TRP A 53 6.89 8.67 10.68
C TRP A 53 6.71 8.11 12.09
N TRP A 54 7.48 8.60 13.07
CA TRP A 54 7.37 8.16 14.47
C TRP A 54 6.00 8.45 15.10
N CYS A 55 5.34 9.54 14.72
CA CYS A 55 3.98 9.85 15.19
C CYS A 55 2.97 8.78 14.73
N VAL A 56 3.22 8.14 13.59
CA VAL A 56 2.37 7.08 13.05
C VAL A 56 2.79 5.72 13.61
N TRP A 57 4.08 5.42 13.58
CA TRP A 57 4.63 4.13 14.01
C TRP A 57 4.37 3.84 15.49
N SER A 58 4.40 4.87 16.34
CA SER A 58 4.01 4.76 17.76
C SER A 58 2.53 4.43 17.98
N LYS A 59 1.67 4.70 16.99
CA LYS A 59 0.23 4.41 17.04
C LYS A 59 -0.15 3.05 16.45
N ARG A 60 0.82 2.24 16.00
CA ARG A 60 0.55 0.96 15.33
C ARG A 60 -0.35 0.03 16.14
N ASP A 61 -0.18 -0.03 17.46
CA ASP A 61 -1.00 -0.88 18.33
C ASP A 61 -2.44 -0.38 18.45
N ALA A 62 -2.64 0.95 18.39
CA ALA A 62 -3.97 1.55 18.34
C ALA A 62 -4.69 1.19 17.04
N TYR A 63 -3.99 1.32 15.90
CA TYR A 63 -4.53 0.88 14.62
C TYR A 63 -4.82 -0.62 14.59
N ALA A 64 -3.92 -1.46 15.14
CA ALA A 64 -4.14 -2.89 15.23
C ALA A 64 -5.42 -3.24 16.01
N ARG A 65 -5.72 -2.55 17.11
CA ARG A 65 -6.95 -2.80 17.88
C ARG A 65 -8.22 -2.51 17.08
N VAL A 66 -8.27 -1.39 16.37
CA VAL A 66 -9.51 -0.92 15.72
C VAL A 66 -9.65 -1.38 14.26
N PHE A 67 -8.57 -1.84 13.62
CA PHE A 67 -8.56 -2.41 12.26
C PHE A 67 -8.21 -3.89 12.27
N HIS A 68 -8.78 -4.65 13.22
CA HIS A 68 -8.73 -6.12 13.25
C HIS A 68 -7.32 -6.72 13.11
N ASN A 69 -6.33 -6.13 13.78
CA ASN A 69 -4.91 -6.50 13.72
C ASN A 69 -4.37 -6.56 12.28
N PHE A 70 -4.86 -5.66 11.42
CA PHE A 70 -4.53 -5.60 10.00
C PHE A 70 -4.79 -6.92 9.25
N GLU A 71 -5.77 -7.70 9.69
CA GLU A 71 -6.24 -8.85 8.92
C GLU A 71 -6.92 -8.36 7.64
N LEU A 72 -6.19 -8.47 6.51
CA LEU A 72 -6.53 -7.85 5.22
C LEU A 72 -8.03 -7.98 4.86
N ARG A 73 -8.53 -9.22 4.87
CA ARG A 73 -9.91 -9.51 4.51
C ARG A 73 -10.94 -8.98 5.53
N LYS A 74 -10.59 -8.90 6.81
CA LYS A 74 -11.48 -8.32 7.84
C LYS A 74 -11.57 -6.81 7.65
N VAL A 75 -10.44 -6.16 7.38
CA VAL A 75 -10.40 -4.72 7.11
C VAL A 75 -11.14 -4.38 5.82
N ALA A 76 -10.96 -5.15 4.74
CA ALA A 76 -11.67 -4.94 3.48
C ALA A 76 -13.20 -5.01 3.61
N ARG A 77 -13.68 -5.81 4.56
CA ARG A 77 -15.11 -5.99 4.89
C ARG A 77 -15.70 -4.93 5.83
N MET A 78 -14.89 -4.07 6.43
CA MET A 78 -15.42 -2.98 7.25
C MET A 78 -16.38 -2.12 6.43
N THR A 79 -17.47 -1.69 7.05
CA THR A 79 -18.49 -0.83 6.48
C THR A 79 -18.13 0.65 6.71
N ASP A 80 -18.90 1.57 6.13
CA ASP A 80 -18.79 2.99 6.48
C ASP A 80 -19.10 3.23 7.97
N ILE A 81 -20.06 2.48 8.54
CA ILE A 81 -20.43 2.56 9.95
C ILE A 81 -19.27 2.15 10.85
N ASP A 82 -18.56 1.08 10.51
CA ASP A 82 -17.39 0.63 11.29
C ASP A 82 -16.30 1.70 11.29
N VAL A 83 -15.99 2.28 10.13
CA VAL A 83 -14.97 3.34 10.00
C VAL A 83 -15.41 4.63 10.70
N ASP A 84 -16.69 4.98 10.62
CA ASP A 84 -17.26 6.15 11.31
C ASP A 84 -17.27 5.96 12.82
N GLY A 85 -17.44 4.73 13.32
CA GLY A 85 -17.26 4.38 14.72
C GLY A 85 -15.83 4.63 15.19
N VAL A 86 -14.82 4.21 14.41
CA VAL A 86 -13.41 4.51 14.69
C VAL A 86 -13.14 6.02 14.66
N TYR A 87 -13.69 6.75 13.70
CA TYR A 87 -13.53 8.20 13.61
C TYR A 87 -14.20 8.96 14.76
N GLY A 88 -15.35 8.47 15.25
CA GLY A 88 -16.10 9.06 16.36
C GLY A 88 -15.40 8.90 17.71
N ASP A 89 -14.69 7.80 17.92
CA ASP A 89 -13.99 7.51 19.18
C ASP A 89 -12.64 8.23 19.28
N GLN A 90 -12.64 9.46 19.83
CA GLN A 90 -11.43 10.25 20.07
C GLN A 90 -10.42 9.59 21.03
N GLY A 91 -10.82 8.56 21.77
CA GLY A 91 -9.99 7.87 22.77
C GLY A 91 -9.19 6.69 22.23
N ASN A 92 -9.43 6.23 21.00
CA ASN A 92 -8.82 5.00 20.50
C ASN A 92 -7.31 5.12 20.20
N GLY A 93 -6.80 6.34 20.06
CA GLY A 93 -5.39 6.66 19.86
C GLY A 93 -4.91 6.69 18.40
N VAL A 94 -5.78 6.53 17.40
CA VAL A 94 -5.42 6.64 15.96
C VAL A 94 -5.33 8.10 15.50
N ILE A 95 -4.89 8.34 14.26
CA ILE A 95 -4.93 9.68 13.68
C ILE A 95 -6.36 9.98 13.21
N HIS A 96 -6.93 11.05 13.77
CA HIS A 96 -8.32 11.43 13.55
C HIS A 96 -8.52 12.22 12.27
N HIS A 97 -8.53 11.48 11.16
CA HIS A 97 -8.82 12.02 9.83
C HIS A 97 -9.68 11.02 9.05
N ARG A 98 -10.99 11.27 8.97
CA ARG A 98 -11.98 10.36 8.36
C ARG A 98 -11.55 9.82 6.99
N GLY A 99 -11.09 10.69 6.08
CA GLY A 99 -10.64 10.28 4.75
C GLY A 99 -9.48 9.28 4.74
N LYS A 100 -8.55 9.36 5.70
CA LYS A 100 -7.42 8.43 5.82
C LYS A 100 -7.85 7.10 6.40
N LEU A 101 -8.84 7.09 7.29
CA LEU A 101 -9.42 5.87 7.85
C LEU A 101 -10.23 5.11 6.79
N LEU A 102 -11.02 5.82 5.98
CA LEU A 102 -11.71 5.25 4.82
C LEU A 102 -10.71 4.68 3.81
N ALA A 103 -9.64 5.42 3.52
CA ALA A 103 -8.59 4.97 2.63
C ALA A 103 -7.93 3.67 3.09
N LEU A 104 -7.72 3.47 4.39
CA LEU A 104 -7.15 2.24 4.93
C LEU A 104 -8.03 1.03 4.56
N ARG A 105 -9.34 1.11 4.79
CA ARG A 105 -10.31 0.08 4.38
C ARG A 105 -10.34 -0.10 2.86
N ASP A 106 -10.44 1.00 2.10
CA ASP A 106 -10.59 0.91 0.64
C ASP A 106 -9.33 0.36 -0.01
N ASN A 107 -8.15 0.72 0.50
CA ASN A 107 -6.88 0.12 0.09
C ASN A 107 -6.84 -1.38 0.43
N ALA A 108 -7.40 -1.82 1.56
CA ALA A 108 -7.51 -3.24 1.89
C ALA A 108 -8.31 -4.01 0.82
N ARG A 109 -9.35 -3.40 0.24
CA ARG A 109 -10.11 -4.02 -0.87
C ARG A 109 -9.27 -4.14 -2.15
N VAL A 110 -8.39 -3.16 -2.42
CA VAL A 110 -7.42 -3.25 -3.54
C VAL A 110 -6.45 -4.39 -3.30
N PHE A 111 -5.86 -4.44 -2.11
CA PHE A 111 -4.86 -5.45 -1.77
C PHE A 111 -5.45 -6.85 -1.63
N GLU A 112 -6.72 -7.01 -1.22
CA GLU A 112 -7.43 -8.30 -1.21
C GLU A 112 -7.55 -8.88 -2.63
N ARG A 113 -7.85 -8.05 -3.64
CA ARG A 113 -7.86 -8.51 -5.03
C ARG A 113 -6.49 -8.98 -5.49
N ILE A 114 -5.44 -8.23 -5.13
CA ILE A 114 -4.05 -8.58 -5.46
C ILE A 114 -3.65 -9.90 -4.78
N GLU A 115 -4.01 -10.05 -3.50
CA GLU A 115 -3.77 -11.27 -2.72
C GLU A 115 -4.39 -12.50 -3.39
N ASP A 116 -5.62 -12.36 -3.92
CA ASP A 116 -6.34 -13.47 -4.54
C ASP A 116 -5.86 -13.79 -5.97
N GLN A 117 -5.35 -12.79 -6.70
CA GLN A 117 -5.07 -12.92 -8.14
C GLN A 117 -3.59 -13.21 -8.46
N HIS A 118 -2.67 -12.90 -7.55
CA HIS A 118 -1.24 -13.06 -7.80
C HIS A 118 -0.68 -14.33 -7.14
N PRO A 119 0.13 -15.12 -7.88
CA PRO A 119 0.94 -16.18 -7.27
C PRO A 119 1.81 -15.61 -6.13
N GLY A 120 1.67 -16.17 -4.94
CA GLY A 120 2.35 -15.69 -3.73
C GLY A 120 1.70 -14.46 -3.07
N GLY A 121 0.47 -14.11 -3.46
CA GLY A 121 -0.32 -13.03 -2.85
C GLY A 121 0.27 -11.64 -3.05
N LEU A 122 -0.06 -10.72 -2.15
CA LEU A 122 0.46 -9.35 -2.10
C LEU A 122 1.98 -9.33 -2.01
N ALA A 123 2.58 -10.24 -1.23
CA ALA A 123 4.02 -10.38 -1.16
C ALA A 123 4.62 -10.75 -2.52
N GLY A 124 4.08 -11.78 -3.17
CA GLY A 124 4.50 -12.19 -4.52
C GLY A 124 4.34 -11.06 -5.53
N TYR A 125 3.23 -10.33 -5.48
CA TYR A 125 3.00 -9.15 -6.29
C TYR A 125 4.08 -8.08 -6.06
N LEU A 126 4.30 -7.62 -4.83
CA LEU A 126 5.25 -6.53 -4.55
C LEU A 126 6.70 -6.93 -4.84
N TRP A 127 7.10 -8.15 -4.50
CA TRP A 127 8.46 -8.65 -4.77
C TRP A 127 8.71 -8.98 -6.23
N SER A 128 7.68 -9.19 -7.05
CA SER A 128 7.85 -9.40 -8.49
C SER A 128 8.35 -8.15 -9.24
N PHE A 129 8.28 -6.97 -8.62
CA PHE A 129 8.90 -5.74 -9.13
C PHE A 129 10.41 -5.66 -8.83
N VAL A 130 10.94 -6.60 -8.02
CA VAL A 130 12.35 -6.71 -7.70
C VAL A 130 13.02 -7.71 -8.66
N PRO A 131 14.07 -7.30 -9.39
CA PRO A 131 14.88 -8.18 -10.22
C PRO A 131 15.41 -9.39 -9.44
N ARG A 132 15.15 -10.61 -9.93
CA ARG A 132 15.50 -11.87 -9.25
C ARG A 132 17.01 -12.03 -8.94
N LYS A 133 17.87 -11.33 -9.67
CA LYS A 133 19.35 -11.42 -9.53
C LYS A 133 19.98 -10.30 -8.68
N SER A 134 19.20 -9.31 -8.24
CA SER A 134 19.71 -8.23 -7.40
C SER A 134 18.62 -7.73 -6.46
N PRO A 135 18.53 -8.28 -5.23
CA PRO A 135 17.40 -8.00 -4.34
C PRO A 135 17.36 -6.58 -3.77
N LEU A 136 18.24 -5.65 -4.15
CA LEU A 136 18.34 -4.34 -3.51
C LEU A 136 18.70 -3.27 -4.54
N CYS A 137 17.72 -2.50 -5.01
CA CYS A 137 17.96 -1.32 -5.83
C CYS A 137 18.71 -0.26 -5.01
N ARG A 138 19.74 0.35 -5.64
CA ARG A 138 20.79 1.15 -4.97
C ARG A 138 20.43 2.63 -4.79
N PRO A 139 21.12 3.36 -3.88
CA PRO A 139 20.98 4.80 -3.75
C PRO A 139 21.66 5.60 -4.89
N PHE A 140 21.07 6.77 -5.18
CA PHE A 140 21.63 7.84 -6.02
C PHE A 140 22.80 8.56 -5.29
N PRO A 141 23.78 9.16 -5.99
CA PRO A 141 24.79 10.02 -5.36
C PRO A 141 24.15 11.23 -4.66
N TYR A 142 24.79 11.69 -3.58
CA TYR A 142 24.38 12.87 -2.82
C TYR A 142 24.11 14.11 -3.70
N SER A 143 22.96 14.78 -3.53
CA SER A 143 22.65 16.07 -4.17
C SER A 143 22.52 17.17 -3.11
N PRO A 144 23.31 18.25 -3.18
CA PRO A 144 23.23 19.39 -2.25
C PRO A 144 21.90 20.16 -2.31
N ARG A 145 21.13 20.02 -3.41
CA ARG A 145 19.89 20.79 -3.63
C ARG A 145 18.68 20.25 -2.85
N ASN A 146 18.78 19.07 -2.24
CA ASN A 146 17.71 18.52 -1.39
C ASN A 146 18.32 17.72 -0.22
N PRO A 147 18.79 18.39 0.85
CA PRO A 147 19.52 17.76 1.95
C PRO A 147 18.67 16.75 2.75
N TYR A 148 17.34 16.83 2.65
CA TYR A 148 16.38 15.96 3.33
C TYR A 148 16.04 14.68 2.54
N MET A 149 16.50 14.56 1.29
CA MET A 149 16.25 13.42 0.41
C MET A 149 17.56 12.74 -0.01
N ARG A 150 18.40 12.41 0.99
CA ARG A 150 19.56 11.54 0.77
C ARG A 150 19.10 10.15 0.36
N GLY A 151 19.27 9.80 -0.92
CA GLY A 151 19.21 8.42 -1.40
C GLY A 151 17.82 7.89 -1.79
N THR A 152 16.79 8.72 -1.82
CA THR A 152 15.38 8.25 -1.87
C THR A 152 14.68 8.45 -3.20
N LEU A 153 15.25 9.17 -4.17
CA LEU A 153 14.73 9.27 -5.53
C LEU A 153 15.61 8.46 -6.48
N TRP A 154 15.12 7.30 -6.89
CA TRP A 154 15.54 6.75 -8.16
C TRP A 154 14.93 7.62 -9.28
N ALA A 155 15.76 8.38 -9.98
CA ALA A 155 15.48 8.69 -11.37
C ALA A 155 15.93 7.46 -12.17
N MET A 156 14.99 6.71 -12.76
CA MET A 156 15.36 5.91 -13.92
C MET A 156 15.88 6.88 -14.99
N ASP A 157 16.85 6.47 -15.80
CA ASP A 157 17.03 7.13 -17.11
C ASP A 157 15.69 7.00 -17.85
N GLY A 158 14.96 8.13 -17.92
CA GLY A 158 13.57 8.23 -18.40
C GLY A 158 12.46 8.45 -17.35
N GLY A 159 12.76 8.72 -16.07
CA GLY A 159 11.83 9.44 -15.18
C GLY A 159 10.66 8.67 -14.51
N SER A 160 10.59 7.34 -14.57
CA SER A 160 9.54 6.58 -13.83
C SER A 160 10.17 5.67 -12.79
N CYS A 161 10.03 5.91 -11.48
CA CYS A 161 10.48 4.97 -10.45
C CYS A 161 9.45 3.84 -10.24
N VAL A 162 9.88 2.67 -9.74
CA VAL A 162 8.97 1.57 -9.37
C VAL A 162 7.83 2.04 -8.46
N SER A 163 8.10 3.01 -7.58
CA SER A 163 7.09 3.66 -6.75
C SER A 163 6.10 4.54 -7.53
N VAL A 164 6.53 5.25 -8.58
CA VAL A 164 5.60 5.97 -9.49
C VAL A 164 4.76 4.98 -10.28
N ALA A 165 5.37 3.91 -10.80
CA ALA A 165 4.66 2.89 -11.57
C ALA A 165 3.61 2.18 -10.71
N LEU A 166 3.99 1.66 -9.54
CA LEU A 166 3.10 1.03 -8.58
C LEU A 166 1.99 1.99 -8.11
N ALA A 167 2.33 3.22 -7.73
CA ALA A 167 1.33 4.18 -7.28
C ALA A 167 0.36 4.55 -8.40
N THR A 168 0.82 4.64 -9.66
CA THR A 168 -0.03 4.95 -10.82
C THR A 168 -0.96 3.77 -11.13
N GLU A 169 -0.41 2.57 -11.22
CA GLU A 169 -1.15 1.33 -11.50
C GLU A 169 -2.21 1.08 -10.42
N LEU A 170 -1.83 1.13 -9.15
CA LEU A 170 -2.74 0.86 -8.05
C LEU A 170 -3.77 1.98 -7.86
N LYS A 171 -3.44 3.23 -8.20
CA LYS A 171 -4.42 4.34 -8.21
C LYS A 171 -5.55 4.07 -9.20
N GLN A 172 -5.25 3.47 -10.37
CA GLN A 172 -6.30 3.06 -11.32
C GLN A 172 -7.19 1.95 -10.75
N GLN A 173 -6.68 1.17 -9.80
CA GLN A 173 -7.43 0.12 -9.09
C GLN A 173 -8.16 0.63 -7.85
N GLY A 174 -8.14 1.94 -7.57
CA GLY A 174 -8.82 2.55 -6.42
C GLY A 174 -7.93 2.79 -5.20
N LEU A 175 -6.61 2.63 -5.31
CA LEU A 175 -5.70 2.98 -4.22
C LEU A 175 -5.76 4.48 -3.95
N SER A 176 -5.86 4.85 -2.68
CA SER A 176 -5.99 6.24 -2.23
C SER A 176 -5.03 6.54 -1.08
N HIS A 177 -4.72 7.83 -0.89
CA HIS A 177 -3.83 8.34 0.17
C HIS A 177 -2.40 7.78 0.19
N ILE A 178 -1.97 7.09 -0.88
CA ILE A 178 -0.60 6.62 -1.07
C ILE A 178 -0.13 7.10 -2.45
N GLY A 179 0.55 8.25 -2.46
CA GLY A 179 1.23 8.75 -3.65
C GLY A 179 2.61 8.13 -3.86
N PRO A 180 3.30 8.43 -4.98
CA PRO A 180 4.63 7.87 -5.27
C PRO A 180 5.66 8.03 -4.15
N THR A 181 5.68 9.18 -3.47
CA THR A 181 6.59 9.43 -2.34
C THR A 181 6.32 8.50 -1.15
N LEU A 182 5.04 8.29 -0.81
CA LEU A 182 4.67 7.39 0.27
C LEU A 182 4.93 5.92 -0.12
N PHE A 183 4.65 5.56 -1.38
CA PHE A 183 4.97 4.22 -1.89
C PHE A 183 6.48 3.95 -1.84
N GLN A 184 7.31 4.93 -2.23
CA GLN A 184 8.76 4.85 -2.09
C GLN A 184 9.19 4.64 -0.63
N SER A 185 8.61 5.41 0.30
CA SER A 185 8.85 5.25 1.74
C SER A 185 8.53 3.83 2.19
N PHE A 186 7.36 3.31 1.81
CA PHE A 186 6.96 1.93 2.10
C PHE A 186 8.00 0.92 1.61
N LEU A 187 8.40 0.99 0.33
CA LEU A 187 9.33 0.03 -0.25
C LEU A 187 10.69 0.02 0.47
N LEU A 188 11.13 1.15 1.01
CA LEU A 188 12.34 1.25 1.82
C LEU A 188 12.16 0.66 3.21
N GLN A 189 11.01 0.90 3.85
CA GLN A 189 10.72 0.36 5.18
C GLN A 189 10.73 -1.16 5.18
N VAL A 190 10.13 -1.79 4.17
CA VAL A 190 9.98 -3.25 4.06
C VAL A 190 11.13 -3.96 3.33
N GLY A 191 12.22 -3.23 3.06
CA GLY A 191 13.44 -3.79 2.49
C GLY A 191 13.34 -4.25 1.02
N ILE A 192 12.27 -3.90 0.31
CA ILE A 192 12.20 -4.06 -1.16
C ILE A 192 13.23 -3.15 -1.84
N LEU A 193 13.42 -1.95 -1.30
CA LEU A 193 14.49 -1.04 -1.67
C LEU A 193 15.48 -0.90 -0.52
N ASN A 194 16.78 -0.83 -0.84
CA ASN A 194 17.81 -0.57 0.17
C ASN A 194 18.12 0.93 0.23
N GLY A 195 17.65 1.57 1.31
CA GLY A 195 17.94 2.97 1.61
C GLY A 195 19.15 3.21 2.51
N HIS A 196 19.83 2.16 2.99
CA HIS A 196 20.89 2.34 3.98
C HIS A 196 22.08 3.11 3.42
N GLU A 197 22.58 4.06 4.20
CA GLU A 197 23.72 4.90 3.87
C GLU A 197 25.01 4.08 3.66
N PRO A 198 25.96 4.54 2.83
CA PRO A 198 27.26 3.90 2.60
C PRO A 198 28.01 3.31 3.79
N GLY A 199 27.97 4.00 4.94
CA GLY A 199 28.65 3.58 6.17
C GLY A 199 27.75 2.82 7.15
N CYS A 200 26.50 2.55 6.78
CA CYS A 200 25.57 1.82 7.63
C CYS A 200 25.86 0.32 7.61
N TRP A 201 25.83 -0.32 8.78
CA TRP A 201 26.07 -1.76 8.91
C TRP A 201 25.01 -2.63 8.26
N LYS A 202 23.77 -2.14 8.16
CA LYS A 202 22.69 -2.78 7.39
C LYS A 202 22.80 -2.56 5.89
N ASN A 203 23.71 -1.68 5.43
CA ASN A 203 23.96 -1.52 4.01
C ASN A 203 24.68 -2.74 3.44
N ARG A 204 23.91 -3.71 2.96
CA ARG A 204 24.40 -4.89 2.25
C ARG A 204 24.95 -4.48 0.88
N ARG A 205 26.09 -3.79 0.86
CA ARG A 205 26.87 -3.50 -0.34
C ARG A 205 27.41 -4.80 -0.90
N ARG A 206 26.61 -5.53 -1.69
CA ARG A 206 27.17 -6.33 -2.78
C ARG A 206 27.39 -5.35 -3.93
N ALA A 207 28.65 -5.13 -4.30
CA ALA A 207 29.03 -4.25 -5.39
C ALA A 207 28.46 -4.78 -6.72
N ALA A 208 27.19 -4.48 -7.01
CA ALA A 208 26.65 -4.56 -8.36
C ALA A 208 27.59 -3.82 -9.35
N ARG A 209 27.91 -4.36 -10.53
CA ARG A 209 28.56 -3.57 -11.60
C ARG A 209 27.54 -2.62 -12.27
N ARG A 210 27.99 -1.65 -13.07
CA ARG A 210 27.10 -0.68 -13.78
C ARG A 210 26.12 -1.41 -14.71
N ASP A 211 26.58 -2.49 -15.31
CA ASP A 211 25.86 -3.37 -16.23
C ASP A 211 24.64 -4.05 -15.57
N GLU A 212 24.71 -4.27 -14.25
CA GLU A 212 23.60 -4.78 -13.44
C GLU A 212 22.48 -3.74 -13.30
N LYS A 213 22.81 -2.43 -13.22
CA LYS A 213 21.82 -1.34 -13.10
C LYS A 213 20.91 -1.29 -14.32
N ASP A 214 21.51 -1.31 -15.51
CA ASP A 214 20.77 -1.21 -16.76
C ASP A 214 19.94 -2.46 -17.05
N ARG A 215 20.35 -3.62 -16.49
CA ARG A 215 19.56 -4.85 -16.53
C ARG A 215 18.35 -4.77 -15.61
N ILE A 216 18.52 -4.37 -14.35
CA ILE A 216 17.45 -4.17 -13.35
C ILE A 216 16.35 -3.26 -13.90
N VAL A 217 16.74 -2.12 -14.47
CA VAL A 217 15.81 -1.16 -15.08
C VAL A 217 15.05 -1.78 -16.24
N ARG A 218 15.73 -2.53 -17.10
CA ARG A 218 15.10 -3.22 -18.23
C ARG A 218 14.12 -4.29 -17.77
N GLU A 219 14.48 -5.09 -16.76
CA GLU A 219 13.63 -6.13 -16.18
C GLU A 219 12.38 -5.53 -15.50
N ALA A 220 12.53 -4.46 -14.72
CA ALA A 220 11.39 -3.74 -14.13
C ALA A 220 10.47 -3.12 -15.18
N LYS A 221 11.03 -2.48 -16.22
CA LYS A 221 10.26 -1.93 -17.36
C LYS A 221 9.56 -3.03 -18.16
N ALA A 222 10.15 -4.21 -18.30
CA ALA A 222 9.52 -5.36 -18.95
C ALA A 222 8.35 -5.89 -18.12
N CYS A 223 8.56 -6.11 -16.81
CA CYS A 223 7.53 -6.54 -15.86
C CYS A 223 6.31 -5.60 -15.88
N LEU A 224 6.54 -4.28 -15.97
CA LEU A 224 5.46 -3.28 -16.08
C LEU A 224 4.73 -3.30 -17.42
N ARG A 225 5.44 -3.54 -18.53
CA ARG A 225 4.83 -3.61 -19.87
C ARG A 225 3.98 -4.86 -20.06
N ASP A 226 4.45 -5.98 -19.55
CA ASP A 226 3.74 -7.26 -19.62
C ASP A 226 2.47 -7.28 -18.75
N ARG A 227 2.35 -6.32 -17.82
CA ARG A 227 1.21 -6.12 -16.91
C ARG A 227 0.20 -5.06 -17.37
N ALA A 228 0.43 -4.39 -18.49
CA ALA A 228 -0.45 -3.34 -18.99
C ALA A 228 -1.83 -3.84 -19.50
N ALA A 229 -2.24 -5.07 -19.19
CA ALA A 229 -3.61 -5.52 -19.34
C ALA A 229 -4.41 -5.10 -18.10
N PRO A 230 -5.45 -4.25 -18.22
CA PRO A 230 -6.28 -3.89 -17.09
C PRO A 230 -6.90 -5.15 -16.46
N PHE A 231 -7.01 -5.16 -15.14
CA PHE A 231 -7.70 -6.19 -14.33
C PHE A 231 -9.20 -6.38 -14.67
N SER A 232 -9.71 -5.77 -15.75
CA SER A 232 -11.14 -5.58 -15.99
C SER A 232 -11.91 -6.74 -16.61
N ASP A 233 -11.28 -7.85 -17.01
CA ASP A 233 -11.97 -8.82 -17.89
C ASP A 233 -12.43 -10.13 -17.24
N GLN A 234 -12.33 -10.30 -15.91
CA GLN A 234 -12.81 -11.53 -15.24
C GLN A 234 -14.14 -11.41 -14.49
N GLN A 235 -14.71 -10.21 -14.31
CA GLN A 235 -16.02 -10.05 -13.63
C GLN A 235 -17.24 -9.98 -14.58
N SER A 236 -17.03 -9.84 -15.90
CA SER A 236 -18.12 -9.83 -16.89
C SER A 236 -18.63 -11.24 -17.26
N ALA A 237 -17.85 -12.30 -16.98
CA ALA A 237 -18.21 -13.67 -17.32
C ALA A 237 -19.10 -14.37 -16.27
N GLN A 238 -19.04 -13.99 -14.99
CA GLN A 238 -19.81 -14.64 -13.93
C GLN A 238 -21.11 -13.91 -13.55
N SER A 239 -21.27 -12.64 -13.94
CA SER A 239 -22.48 -11.84 -13.71
C SER A 239 -23.55 -12.00 -14.81
N SER A 240 -23.18 -12.51 -15.99
CA SER A 240 -24.09 -12.66 -17.14
C SER A 240 -24.97 -13.92 -17.10
N SER A 241 -24.60 -14.96 -16.34
CA SER A 241 -25.41 -16.19 -16.21
C SER A 241 -26.50 -16.09 -15.13
N ALA A 242 -26.25 -15.32 -14.06
CA ALA A 242 -27.23 -15.08 -12.99
C ALA A 242 -28.28 -14.01 -13.38
N GLY A 243 -27.87 -12.92 -14.05
CA GLY A 243 -28.77 -11.85 -14.47
C GLY A 243 -29.77 -12.25 -15.57
N ARG A 244 -29.42 -13.25 -16.40
CA ARG A 244 -30.31 -13.74 -17.47
C ARG A 244 -31.41 -14.69 -16.95
N LYS A 245 -31.15 -15.44 -15.87
CA LYS A 245 -32.16 -16.28 -15.20
C LYS A 245 -33.17 -15.45 -14.40
N MET A 246 -32.72 -14.36 -13.76
CA MET A 246 -33.60 -13.54 -12.91
C MET A 246 -34.56 -12.64 -13.73
N ARG A 247 -34.13 -12.13 -14.90
CA ARG A 247 -35.03 -11.34 -15.79
C ARG A 247 -36.12 -12.17 -16.49
N GLY A 248 -35.96 -13.49 -16.57
CA GLY A 248 -36.99 -14.41 -17.10
C GLY A 248 -38.13 -14.67 -16.11
N GLN A 249 -37.83 -14.72 -14.81
CA GLN A 249 -38.82 -15.01 -13.76
C GLN A 249 -39.62 -13.80 -13.29
N VAL A 250 -39.08 -12.57 -13.39
CA VAL A 250 -39.82 -11.36 -13.02
C VAL A 250 -40.88 -10.98 -14.07
N LYS A 251 -40.66 -11.33 -15.36
CA LYS A 251 -41.65 -11.06 -16.43
C LYS A 251 -42.87 -11.98 -16.40
N THR A 252 -42.84 -13.10 -15.68
CA THR A 252 -43.97 -14.03 -15.56
C THR A 252 -44.86 -13.75 -14.35
N LEU A 253 -44.43 -12.90 -13.41
CA LEU A 253 -45.18 -12.58 -12.18
C LEU A 253 -45.95 -11.25 -12.23
N GLN A 254 -45.77 -10.43 -13.28
CA GLN A 254 -46.49 -9.15 -13.45
C GLN A 254 -47.76 -9.24 -14.33
N ALA A 255 -48.19 -10.43 -14.73
CA ALA A 255 -49.35 -10.61 -15.62
C ALA A 255 -50.66 -11.00 -14.91
N ASN A 256 -50.71 -11.16 -13.58
CA ASN A 256 -51.90 -11.65 -12.87
C ASN A 256 -52.24 -10.87 -11.57
N VAL A 257 -52.39 -9.55 -11.67
CA VAL A 257 -53.02 -8.77 -10.59
C VAL A 257 -54.08 -7.84 -11.18
N SER A 258 -55.36 -8.22 -11.05
CA SER A 258 -56.50 -7.35 -11.37
C SER A 258 -56.66 -6.24 -10.31
N PRO A 259 -57.10 -5.03 -10.69
CA PRO A 259 -57.18 -3.91 -9.74
C PRO A 259 -58.42 -3.98 -8.85
N ILE A 260 -58.19 -3.85 -7.53
CA ILE A 260 -59.24 -3.71 -6.50
C ILE A 260 -59.70 -2.25 -6.48
N ALA A 261 -61.01 -2.02 -6.65
CA ALA A 261 -61.65 -0.71 -6.61
C ALA A 261 -61.79 -0.17 -5.16
N VAL A 262 -61.29 1.03 -4.90
CA VAL A 262 -61.41 1.73 -3.61
C VAL A 262 -62.64 2.64 -3.63
N ARG A 263 -63.64 2.36 -2.77
CA ARG A 263 -64.79 3.25 -2.52
C ARG A 263 -64.41 4.37 -1.54
N LYS A 264 -64.70 5.62 -1.89
CA LYS A 264 -64.60 6.81 -1.00
C LYS A 264 -65.74 6.81 0.02
N ARG A 265 -65.45 7.11 1.31
CA ARG A 265 -66.44 7.44 2.35
C ARG A 265 -66.54 8.97 2.54
N PRO A 266 -67.71 9.52 2.89
CA PRO A 266 -67.91 10.96 3.04
C PRO A 266 -67.55 11.47 4.45
N ALA A 267 -67.19 12.75 4.50
CA ALA A 267 -66.78 13.48 5.70
C ALA A 267 -67.96 13.83 6.62
N GLY A 268 -67.80 13.59 7.93
CA GLY A 268 -68.74 13.99 8.98
C GLY A 268 -68.27 15.26 9.71
N ARG A 269 -69.21 16.18 9.92
CA ARG A 269 -69.11 17.40 10.75
C ARG A 269 -68.86 17.06 12.22
N ILE A 270 -68.09 17.90 12.90
CA ILE A 270 -68.00 17.97 14.36
C ILE A 270 -68.77 19.23 14.78
N SER A 271 -69.76 19.03 15.65
CA SER A 271 -70.42 20.05 16.48
C SER A 271 -69.60 20.33 17.72
#